data_AF-A0AAW8W2L4-F1
#
_entry.id   AF-A0AAW8W2L4-F1
#
_cell.length_a   1.000
_cell.length_b   1.000
_cell.length_c   1.000
_cell.angle_alpha   90.00
_cell.angle_beta   90.00
_cell.angle_gamma   90.00
#
_symmetry.space_group_name_H-M   'P 1'
#
loop_
_entity.id
_entity.type
_entity.pdbx_description
1 polymer ?
#
loop_
_entity_poly.entity_id
_entity_poly.type
_entity_poly.pdbx_seq_one_letter_code
_entity_poly.pdbx_strand_id
1 'polypeptide(L)'
;MSPQGIGFWHRIYQEQMPDAKFIYQDQSQVYSEILNYSSLPFFTTNLTNPADDWGMGLPQDRIVKPLTDKLAHQQFYAAFLTRHQERLHPLIERLQDQWDRLDATATYSPDTPSSS
;
A
#
# COMPACT_ATOMS: atom_id res chain seq x y z
N MET A 1 15.32 7.21 -17.68
CA MET A 1 15.28 8.17 -16.55
C MET A 1 14.76 7.42 -15.34
N SER A 2 15.48 7.46 -14.21
CA SER A 2 15.01 6.85 -12.96
C SER A 2 13.99 7.80 -12.30
N PRO A 3 12.91 7.29 -11.72
CA PRO A 3 11.87 8.10 -11.09
C PRO A 3 12.39 8.67 -9.77
N GLN A 4 12.46 9.99 -9.69
CA GLN A 4 12.73 10.68 -8.45
C GLN A 4 11.43 10.75 -7.64
N GLY A 5 11.46 10.44 -6.33
CA GLY A 5 10.32 10.66 -5.43
C GLY A 5 9.54 9.43 -4.94
N ILE A 6 9.75 8.24 -5.51
CA ILE A 6 9.11 6.99 -5.03
C ILE A 6 9.86 6.31 -3.87
N GLY A 7 10.95 6.93 -3.40
CA GLY A 7 11.69 6.53 -2.21
C GLY A 7 12.12 5.06 -2.22
N PHE A 8 11.79 4.35 -1.13
CA PHE A 8 12.23 2.97 -0.89
C PHE A 8 11.76 1.97 -1.97
N TRP A 9 10.64 2.23 -2.65
CA TRP A 9 10.13 1.37 -3.72
C TRP A 9 11.08 1.31 -4.93
N HIS A 10 11.94 2.32 -5.07
CA HIS A 10 12.88 2.41 -6.18
C HIS A 10 13.79 1.18 -6.27
N ARG A 11 14.32 0.77 -5.12
CA ARG A 11 15.24 -0.36 -5.05
C ARG A 11 14.52 -1.68 -5.33
N ILE A 12 13.30 -1.82 -4.81
CA ILE A 12 12.53 -3.06 -4.90
C ILE A 12 12.25 -3.38 -6.37
N TYR A 13 11.74 -2.44 -7.17
CA TYR A 13 11.42 -2.77 -8.56
C TYR A 13 12.69 -2.96 -9.41
N GLN A 14 13.79 -2.23 -9.14
CA GLN A 14 15.03 -2.41 -9.89
C GLN A 14 15.64 -3.79 -9.69
N GLU A 15 15.61 -4.29 -8.46
CA GLU A 15 16.20 -5.59 -8.12
C GLU A 15 15.26 -6.76 -8.45
N GLN A 16 13.95 -6.60 -8.27
CA GLN A 16 12.98 -7.70 -8.39
C GLN A 16 12.27 -7.74 -9.76
N MET A 17 12.18 -6.62 -10.47
CA MET A 17 11.46 -6.50 -11.74
C MET A 17 12.29 -5.73 -12.78
N PRO A 18 13.51 -6.19 -13.11
CA PRO A 18 14.46 -5.43 -13.94
C PRO A 18 13.94 -5.16 -15.37
N ASP A 19 13.11 -6.04 -15.90
CA ASP A 19 12.55 -5.93 -17.26
C ASP A 19 11.20 -5.18 -17.30
N ALA A 20 10.63 -4.82 -16.15
CA ALA A 20 9.35 -4.16 -16.09
C ALA A 20 9.45 -2.68 -16.47
N LYS A 21 8.43 -2.20 -17.17
CA LYS A 21 8.28 -0.77 -17.52
C LYS A 21 7.22 -0.16 -16.61
N PHE A 22 7.60 0.88 -15.90
CA PHE A 22 6.73 1.55 -14.95
C PHE A 22 6.34 2.94 -15.46
N ILE A 23 5.09 3.31 -15.18
CA ILE A 23 4.57 4.66 -15.36
C ILE A 23 4.53 5.31 -13.98
N TYR A 24 5.09 6.50 -13.88
CA TYR A 24 5.14 7.27 -12.63
C TYR A 24 4.33 8.54 -12.78
N GLN A 25 3.52 8.84 -11.78
CA GLN A 25 2.68 10.03 -11.72
C GLN A 25 2.82 10.66 -10.33
N ASP A 26 3.08 11.95 -10.29
CA ASP A 26 3.12 12.76 -9.07
C ASP A 26 1.77 13.43 -8.77
N GLN A 27 0.86 13.46 -9.76
CA GLN A 27 -0.49 13.96 -9.63
C GLN A 27 -1.50 12.82 -9.45
N SER A 28 -2.21 12.81 -8.32
CA SER A 28 -3.21 11.79 -7.99
C SER A 28 -4.34 11.71 -9.02
N GLN A 29 -4.77 12.83 -9.58
CA GLN A 29 -5.82 12.87 -10.61
C GLN A 29 -5.40 12.16 -11.90
N VAL A 30 -4.20 12.44 -12.40
CA VAL A 30 -3.64 11.80 -13.60
C VAL A 30 -3.42 10.30 -13.35
N TYR A 31 -2.96 9.92 -12.17
CA TYR A 31 -2.84 8.53 -11.76
C TYR A 31 -4.20 7.81 -11.83
N SER A 32 -5.24 8.38 -11.22
CA SER A 32 -6.59 7.82 -11.25
C SER A 32 -7.15 7.70 -12.66
N GLU A 33 -6.95 8.69 -13.53
CA GLU A 33 -7.37 8.61 -14.93
C GLU A 33 -6.69 7.45 -15.66
N ILE A 34 -5.37 7.29 -15.53
CA ILE A 34 -4.63 6.18 -16.14
C ILE A 34 -5.14 4.83 -15.63
N LEU A 35 -5.42 4.71 -14.34
CA LEU A 35 -5.98 3.47 -13.80
C LEU A 35 -7.35 3.16 -14.39
N ASN A 36 -8.25 4.16 -14.48
CA ASN A 36 -9.61 3.96 -15.00
C ASN A 36 -9.66 3.67 -16.50
N TYR A 37 -8.69 4.18 -17.28
CA TYR A 37 -8.68 4.04 -18.74
C TYR A 37 -7.63 3.06 -19.28
N SER A 38 -6.94 2.31 -18.42
CA SER A 38 -5.97 1.28 -18.85
C SER A 38 -6.24 -0.07 -18.20
N SER A 39 -5.76 -1.13 -18.84
CA SER A 39 -5.77 -2.50 -18.29
C SER A 39 -4.48 -2.85 -17.56
N LEU A 40 -3.70 -1.85 -17.13
CA LEU A 40 -2.40 -2.08 -16.50
C LEU A 40 -2.58 -2.54 -15.04
N PRO A 41 -1.77 -3.52 -14.56
CA PRO A 41 -1.72 -3.83 -13.16
C PRO A 41 -1.13 -2.66 -12.37
N PHE A 42 -1.61 -2.45 -11.15
CA PHE A 42 -1.09 -1.43 -10.23
C PHE A 42 -0.96 -2.00 -8.82
N PHE A 43 -0.10 -1.37 -8.03
CA PHE A 43 0.19 -1.78 -6.66
C PHE A 43 -0.47 -0.81 -5.68
N THR A 44 -1.00 -1.34 -4.58
CA THR A 44 -1.53 -0.56 -3.46
C THR A 44 -0.98 -1.11 -2.15
N THR A 45 -1.17 -0.36 -1.06
CA THR A 45 -0.78 -0.77 0.30
C THR A 45 -2.02 -0.81 1.19
N ASN A 46 -2.08 -1.73 2.15
CA ASN A 46 -3.09 -1.76 3.21
C ASN A 46 -3.19 -0.44 4.01
N LEU A 47 -2.11 0.35 4.04
CA LEU A 47 -2.05 1.68 4.64
C LEU A 47 -3.07 2.68 4.13
N THR A 48 -3.42 2.61 2.85
CA THR A 48 -4.36 3.55 2.26
C THR A 48 -5.80 3.07 2.44
N ASN A 49 -6.00 1.80 2.83
CA ASN A 49 -7.29 1.13 3.03
C ASN A 49 -8.26 1.77 4.03
N PRO A 50 -7.83 2.36 5.17
CA PRO A 50 -8.75 2.83 6.21
C PRO A 50 -9.27 4.26 5.99
N ALA A 51 -8.93 4.94 4.89
CA ALA A 51 -9.57 6.21 4.58
C ALA A 51 -10.95 5.93 3.95
N ASP A 52 -12.00 6.64 4.37
CA ASP A 52 -13.39 6.45 3.86
C ASP A 52 -13.52 6.66 2.34
N ASP A 53 -12.47 7.16 1.69
CA ASP A 53 -12.32 7.35 0.24
C ASP A 53 -11.39 6.33 -0.43
N TRP A 54 -10.91 5.30 0.28
CA TRP A 54 -10.11 4.26 -0.33
C TRP A 54 -10.93 3.48 -1.36
N GLY A 55 -10.45 3.48 -2.60
CA GLY A 55 -11.20 2.93 -3.73
C GLY A 55 -12.15 3.91 -4.41
N MET A 56 -12.41 5.11 -3.85
CA MET A 56 -13.08 6.17 -4.60
C MET A 56 -12.16 6.61 -5.75
N GLY A 57 -12.56 6.25 -6.97
CA GLY A 57 -11.79 6.52 -8.18
C GLY A 57 -10.84 5.38 -8.60
N LEU A 58 -10.81 4.25 -7.89
CA LEU A 58 -10.18 3.03 -8.42
C LEU A 58 -11.15 2.30 -9.38
N PRO A 59 -10.62 1.61 -10.40
CA PRO A 59 -11.45 0.85 -11.33
C PRO A 59 -12.16 -0.30 -10.60
N GLN A 60 -13.47 -0.42 -10.79
CA GLN A 60 -14.31 -1.44 -10.15
C GLN A 60 -14.25 -2.80 -10.87
N ASP A 61 -13.66 -2.84 -12.05
CA ASP A 61 -13.50 -4.01 -12.92
C ASP A 61 -12.14 -4.70 -12.72
N ARG A 62 -11.65 -4.72 -11.47
CA ARG A 62 -10.35 -5.29 -11.10
C ARG A 62 -10.50 -6.24 -9.92
N ILE A 63 -9.62 -7.24 -9.88
CA ILE A 63 -9.52 -8.16 -8.74
C ILE A 63 -8.27 -7.84 -7.94
N VAL A 64 -8.42 -7.75 -6.62
CA VAL A 64 -7.28 -7.56 -5.70
C VAL A 64 -6.56 -8.90 -5.54
N LYS A 65 -5.24 -8.89 -5.66
CA LYS A 65 -4.38 -10.06 -5.40
C LYS A 65 -3.39 -9.72 -4.29
N PRO A 66 -3.54 -10.30 -3.09
CA PRO A 66 -2.59 -10.11 -2.00
C PRO A 66 -1.20 -10.60 -2.39
N LEU A 67 -0.18 -9.80 -2.10
CA LEU A 67 1.22 -10.20 -2.26
C LEU A 67 1.70 -10.82 -0.95
N THR A 68 2.16 -12.08 -0.97
CA THR A 68 2.60 -12.81 0.23
C THR A 68 4.12 -12.78 0.41
N ASP A 69 4.87 -12.33 -0.59
CA ASP A 69 6.32 -12.25 -0.54
C ASP A 69 6.79 -11.27 0.54
N LYS A 70 7.79 -11.68 1.33
CA LYS A 70 8.36 -10.82 2.39
C LYS A 70 8.88 -9.49 1.85
N LEU A 71 9.42 -9.49 0.63
CA LEU A 71 9.93 -8.28 -0.03
C LEU A 71 8.81 -7.30 -0.41
N ALA A 72 7.56 -7.75 -0.48
CA ALA A 72 6.39 -6.90 -0.71
C ALA A 72 5.83 -6.29 0.60
N HIS A 73 6.34 -6.69 1.76
CA HIS A 73 5.89 -6.20 3.07
C HIS A 73 6.89 -5.22 3.66
N GLN A 74 6.47 -3.96 3.86
CA GLN A 74 7.33 -2.91 4.38
C GLN A 74 6.97 -2.49 5.79
N GLN A 75 8.00 -2.25 6.61
CA GLN A 75 7.86 -1.74 7.96
C GLN A 75 7.84 -0.21 7.96
N PHE A 76 6.82 0.37 8.58
CA PHE A 76 6.69 1.81 8.77
C PHE A 76 7.24 2.21 10.15
N TYR A 77 7.94 3.34 10.19
CA TYR A 77 8.54 3.86 11.42
C TYR A 77 8.02 5.25 11.73
N ALA A 78 7.73 5.50 13.01
CA ALA A 78 7.45 6.84 13.51
C ALA A 78 8.77 7.53 13.87
N ALA A 79 9.10 8.63 13.19
CA ALA A 79 10.28 9.43 13.49
C ALA A 79 9.91 10.64 14.36
N PHE A 80 10.49 10.75 15.55
CA PHE A 80 10.27 11.86 16.47
C PHE A 80 11.51 12.13 17.33
N LEU A 81 11.60 13.33 17.88
CA LEU A 81 12.68 13.68 18.81
C LEU A 81 12.49 12.95 20.14
N THR A 82 13.55 12.35 20.67
CA THR A 82 13.52 11.56 21.92
C THR A 82 12.89 12.30 23.09
N ARG A 83 13.10 13.62 23.20
CA ARG A 83 12.46 14.47 24.23
C ARG A 83 10.93 14.48 24.20
N HIS A 84 10.32 14.07 23.09
CA HIS A 84 8.86 14.00 22.92
C HIS A 84 8.32 12.56 23.06
N GLN A 85 9.17 11.59 23.39
CA GLN A 85 8.80 10.18 23.47
C GLN A 85 7.63 9.95 24.43
N GLU A 86 7.71 10.43 25.67
CA GLU A 86 6.64 10.22 26.66
C GLU A 86 5.29 10.80 26.19
N ARG A 87 5.32 11.97 25.55
CA ARG A 87 4.11 12.62 25.03
C ARG A 87 3.51 11.86 23.84
N LEU A 88 4.36 11.29 22.98
CA LEU A 88 3.93 10.62 21.74
C LEU A 88 3.64 9.13 21.93
N HIS A 89 4.16 8.51 22.99
CA HIS A 89 4.01 7.09 23.25
C HIS A 89 2.54 6.61 23.20
N PRO A 90 1.56 7.27 23.84
CA PRO A 90 0.16 6.82 23.76
C PRO A 90 -0.43 6.91 22.34
N LEU A 91 0.04 7.87 21.53
CA LEU A 91 -0.39 7.98 20.12
C LEU A 91 0.22 6.84 19.29
N ILE A 92 1.49 6.52 19.52
CA ILE A 92 2.19 5.45 18.82
C ILE A 92 1.54 4.10 19.13
N GLU A 93 1.25 3.82 20.41
CA GLU A 93 0.54 2.59 20.82
C GLU A 93 -0.83 2.49 20.14
N ARG A 94 -1.61 3.57 20.14
CA ARG A 94 -2.90 3.60 19.44
C ARG A 94 -2.76 3.35 17.94
N LEU A 95 -1.73 3.89 17.30
CA LEU A 95 -1.48 3.66 15.87
C LEU A 95 -1.12 2.19 15.61
N GLN A 96 -0.31 1.57 16.47
CA GLN A 96 0.04 0.15 16.40
C GLN A 96 -1.20 -0.73 16.59
N ASP A 97 -2.05 -0.44 17.59
CA ASP A 97 -3.29 -1.17 17.82
C ASP A 97 -4.26 -1.11 16.63
N GLN A 98 -4.38 0.06 15.98
CA GLN A 98 -5.19 0.18 14.76
C GLN A 98 -4.57 -0.59 13.60
N TRP A 99 -3.24 -0.61 13.50
CA TRP A 99 -2.53 -1.33 12.47
C TRP A 99 -2.76 -2.84 12.55
N ASP A 100 -2.62 -3.42 13.74
CA ASP A 100 -2.83 -4.84 13.98
C ASP A 100 -4.25 -5.29 13.61
N ARG A 101 -5.25 -4.40 13.82
CA ARG A 101 -6.64 -4.65 13.39
C ARG A 101 -6.78 -4.69 11.87
N LEU A 102 -6.09 -3.82 11.14
CA LEU A 102 -6.13 -3.78 9.68
C LEU A 102 -5.42 -4.98 9.05
N ASP A 103 -4.31 -5.43 9.63
CA ASP A 103 -3.61 -6.62 9.15
C ASP A 103 -4.46 -7.88 9.38
N ALA A 104 -5.16 -7.98 10.53
CA ALA A 104 -6.08 -9.08 10.79
C ALA A 104 -7.25 -9.14 9.80
N THR A 105 -7.79 -7.99 9.37
CA THR A 105 -8.90 -7.94 8.39
C THR A 105 -8.41 -8.16 6.95
N ALA A 106 -7.20 -7.74 6.60
CA ALA A 106 -6.61 -7.95 5.28
C ALA A 106 -6.32 -9.44 4.98
N THR A 107 -6.10 -10.26 6.01
CA THR A 107 -5.94 -11.72 5.85
C THR A 107 -7.24 -12.50 5.61
N TYR A 108 -8.41 -11.86 5.67
CA TYR A 108 -9.70 -12.50 5.38
C TYR A 108 -10.07 -12.36 3.90
N SER A 109 -9.79 -13.41 3.11
CA SER A 109 -10.29 -13.54 1.74
C SER A 109 -11.65 -14.27 1.75
N PRO A 110 -12.74 -13.68 1.23
CA PRO A 110 -14.06 -14.33 1.21
C PRO A 110 -14.15 -15.53 0.25
N ASP A 111 -13.13 -15.77 -0.58
CA ASP A 111 -13.08 -16.89 -1.53
C ASP A 111 -12.44 -18.16 -0.93
N THR A 112 -12.78 -18.52 0.31
CA THR A 112 -12.64 -19.93 0.71
C THR A 112 -13.91 -20.64 0.24
N PRO A 113 -13.87 -21.54 -0.75
CA PRO A 113 -15.08 -22.25 -1.13
C PRO A 113 -15.55 -23.05 0.08
N SER A 114 -16.80 -22.84 0.49
CA SER A 114 -17.50 -23.76 1.39
C SER A 114 -17.47 -25.14 0.75
N SER A 115 -16.59 -25.99 1.23
CA SER A 115 -16.64 -27.42 0.97
C SER A 115 -17.97 -27.92 1.51
N SER A 116 -18.89 -28.23 0.61
CA SER A 116 -20.08 -29.06 0.84
C SER A 116 -19.72 -30.53 0.64
#